data_AF-A0A3B9LRC9-F1
#
_entry.id   AF-A0A3B9LRC9-F1
#
_cell.length_a   1.000
_cell.length_b   1.000
_cell.length_c   1.000
_cell.angle_alpha   90.00
_cell.angle_beta   90.00
_cell.angle_gamma   90.00
#
_symmetry.space_group_name_H-M   'P 1'
#
loop_
_entity.id
_entity.type
_entity.pdbx_description
1 polymer ?
#
loop_
_entity_poly.entity_id
_entity_poly.type
_entity_poly.pdbx_seq_one_letter_code
_entity_poly.pdbx_strand_id
1 'polypeptide(L)'
;MVDIFVSILGSLALTQIYPNFNSLSVAPRHMKTPRWFSGTRLQSHLRIPTAVTLVAAAVVSAIASFNPDPPNTRLTNDNGANGGYVSDYALVTGQLYTDDVLQACSQSRGRENEPAVAVDPRNPQIIVGSSNDYCGVLQADGTFLGLGDVWLGYYRSEDGGASFTSSLVPGYQGDQSPYAARADLRTADSGDPVLAWDNHGRLFAGSESSSDPEGTAKTFGDVWVATYENPNGPGGATKDDGKEFVRSLDVAEGSAAPNLLGKFHDKTAIEVDRTGGSCDGNIYFAWARFTGNGPSGFNSSVYFVRSTDHGRTFSSPMKLSQTVHDIQFPDIAVTGDGHVYVTYRQFADVRSNSNTDAIDYNASTDCGASFSAPKVVQPFEPYDPTDISVGGGVAGDCGDFASSCVSGYTFMRGGTQVRSTADQQDKANDYVYVVYDPSIPGTEVPSGTTYGSVTSEDLPDKYHQNV
;
A
#
# COMPACT_ATOMS: atom_id res chain seq x y z
N MET A 1 -16.18 -6.56 -2.91
CA MET A 1 -16.07 -8.04 -2.84
C MET A 1 -14.62 -8.50 -3.08
N VAL A 2 -13.66 -7.57 -3.09
CA VAL A 2 -12.24 -7.82 -3.42
C VAL A 2 -11.39 -7.93 -2.14
N ASP A 3 -11.64 -7.11 -1.12
CA ASP A 3 -10.98 -7.20 0.20
C ASP A 3 -11.44 -8.33 1.14
N ILE A 4 -12.45 -9.11 0.77
CA ILE A 4 -13.00 -10.19 1.65
C ILE A 4 -12.37 -11.55 1.36
N PHE A 5 -11.64 -11.74 0.25
CA PHE A 5 -11.23 -13.09 -0.15
C PHE A 5 -9.81 -13.51 0.24
N VAL A 6 -8.95 -12.61 0.73
CA VAL A 6 -7.61 -13.00 1.21
C VAL A 6 -7.65 -13.67 2.60
N SER A 7 -8.75 -13.54 3.37
CA SER A 7 -8.90 -14.20 4.69
C SER A 7 -9.49 -15.64 4.69
N ILE A 8 -9.74 -16.29 3.54
CA ILE A 8 -10.51 -17.56 3.49
C ILE A 8 -9.65 -18.85 3.48
N LEU A 9 -8.31 -18.78 3.57
CA LEU A 9 -7.48 -19.99 3.42
C LEU A 9 -7.00 -20.71 4.70
N GLY A 10 -7.39 -20.27 5.89
CA GLY A 10 -6.98 -20.90 7.16
C GLY A 10 -8.08 -21.68 7.87
N SER A 11 -8.44 -22.89 7.43
CA SER A 11 -9.15 -23.85 8.30
C SER A 11 -9.26 -25.24 7.67
N LEU A 12 -8.34 -26.14 8.01
CA LEU A 12 -8.53 -27.61 7.99
C LEU A 12 -7.40 -28.35 8.76
N ALA A 13 -7.79 -29.05 9.84
CA ALA A 13 -7.22 -30.26 10.45
C ALA A 13 -6.25 -30.22 11.69
N LEU A 14 -6.87 -30.47 12.87
CA LEU A 14 -6.69 -31.57 13.88
C LEU A 14 -5.37 -31.87 14.67
N THR A 15 -5.48 -31.70 16.01
CA THR A 15 -5.18 -32.58 17.20
C THR A 15 -3.79 -33.12 17.64
N GLN A 16 -3.47 -32.83 18.93
CA GLN A 16 -2.97 -33.68 20.07
C GLN A 16 -1.52 -33.59 20.66
N ILE A 17 -1.45 -33.20 21.98
CA ILE A 17 -0.66 -33.70 23.17
C ILE A 17 0.72 -33.09 23.59
N TYR A 18 0.71 -32.26 24.68
CA TYR A 18 1.55 -32.08 25.94
C TYR A 18 3.08 -32.39 26.03
N PRO A 19 3.86 -31.94 27.09
CA PRO A 19 3.69 -30.87 28.12
C PRO A 19 4.97 -30.00 28.51
N ASN A 20 4.69 -28.85 29.16
CA ASN A 20 5.33 -28.10 30.27
C ASN A 20 6.84 -28.16 30.61
N PHE A 21 7.47 -26.97 30.80
CA PHE A 21 8.46 -26.72 31.86
C PHE A 21 8.42 -25.29 32.44
N ASN A 22 8.74 -25.20 33.73
CA ASN A 22 8.49 -24.08 34.64
C ASN A 22 9.70 -23.13 34.83
N SER A 23 9.34 -21.88 35.14
CA SER A 23 10.13 -20.67 35.43
C SER A 23 11.20 -20.71 36.54
N LEU A 24 12.14 -19.75 36.49
CA LEU A 24 12.91 -19.26 37.64
C LEU A 24 13.14 -17.73 37.56
N SER A 25 12.83 -17.05 38.67
CA SER A 25 12.88 -15.60 38.90
C SER A 25 14.20 -15.12 39.53
N VAL A 26 14.60 -13.85 39.29
CA VAL A 26 15.63 -13.13 40.09
C VAL A 26 15.22 -11.68 40.38
N ALA A 27 15.51 -11.21 41.60
CA ALA A 27 15.10 -9.94 42.23
C ALA A 27 16.06 -8.73 41.98
N PRO A 28 15.65 -7.46 42.26
CA PRO A 28 16.37 -6.25 41.81
C PRO A 28 17.29 -5.60 42.87
N ARG A 29 18.20 -4.71 42.43
CA ARG A 29 19.10 -3.89 43.28
C ARG A 29 18.82 -2.38 43.17
N HIS A 30 19.01 -1.71 44.32
CA HIS A 30 18.79 -0.29 44.61
C HIS A 30 19.75 0.71 43.91
N MET A 31 19.25 1.93 43.65
CA MET A 31 19.99 3.11 43.19
C MET A 31 20.00 4.22 44.26
N LYS A 32 21.11 4.95 44.42
CA LYS A 32 21.27 6.10 45.33
C LYS A 32 21.42 7.41 44.53
N THR A 33 20.81 8.48 45.05
CA THR A 33 20.89 9.86 44.54
C THR A 33 22.01 10.68 45.22
N PRO A 34 22.66 11.64 44.53
CA PRO A 34 23.51 12.64 45.17
C PRO A 34 22.86 14.04 45.20
N ARG A 35 23.10 14.74 46.31
CA ARG A 35 22.81 16.16 46.53
C ARG A 35 24.01 17.00 46.10
N TRP A 36 23.79 18.23 45.62
CA TRP A 36 24.58 19.43 46.00
C TRP A 36 23.92 20.71 45.47
N PHE A 37 23.88 21.76 46.31
CA PHE A 37 24.34 23.14 46.03
C PHE A 37 23.95 24.07 47.20
N SER A 38 24.95 24.73 47.78
CA SER A 38 24.78 25.90 48.66
C SER A 38 25.69 27.01 48.18
N GLY A 39 25.15 28.19 47.86
CA GLY A 39 25.93 29.34 47.43
C GLY A 39 25.12 30.65 47.40
N THR A 40 25.24 31.42 48.47
CA THR A 40 25.19 32.90 48.60
C THR A 40 24.01 33.71 48.01
N ARG A 41 23.20 34.25 48.94
CA ARG A 41 22.20 35.32 48.77
C ARG A 41 22.88 36.68 48.62
N LEU A 42 23.01 37.22 47.41
CA LEU A 42 23.02 38.68 47.19
C LEU A 42 22.72 39.13 45.74
N GLN A 43 22.33 38.22 44.84
CA GLN A 43 21.94 38.53 43.45
C GLN A 43 20.44 38.33 43.16
N SER A 44 19.61 38.11 44.19
CA SER A 44 18.22 37.65 44.04
C SER A 44 17.21 38.72 43.62
N HIS A 45 17.51 40.02 43.77
CA HIS A 45 16.49 41.07 43.56
C HIS A 45 16.38 41.59 42.12
N LEU A 46 17.39 41.41 41.27
CA LEU A 46 17.29 41.70 39.82
C LEU A 46 16.97 40.47 38.98
N ARG A 47 17.22 39.26 39.47
CA ARG A 47 16.98 38.03 38.69
C ARG A 47 15.50 37.70 38.51
N ILE A 48 14.65 38.05 39.47
CA ILE A 48 13.22 37.73 39.44
C ILE A 48 12.48 38.52 38.34
N PRO A 49 12.56 39.87 38.25
CA PRO A 49 11.86 40.59 37.20
C PRO A 49 12.41 40.26 35.80
N THR A 50 13.73 40.08 35.66
CA THR A 50 14.34 39.69 34.37
C THR A 50 13.96 38.27 33.96
N ALA A 51 13.90 37.32 34.91
CA ALA A 51 13.43 35.95 34.63
C ALA A 51 11.94 35.92 34.29
N VAL A 52 11.09 36.70 34.97
CA VAL A 52 9.65 36.79 34.63
C VAL A 52 9.47 37.41 33.24
N THR A 53 10.25 38.42 32.88
CA THR A 53 10.17 39.06 31.54
C THR A 53 10.67 38.12 30.44
N LEU A 54 11.75 37.37 30.68
CA LEU A 54 12.27 36.38 29.75
C LEU A 54 11.34 35.17 29.59
N VAL A 55 10.70 34.71 30.68
CA VAL A 55 9.69 33.65 30.62
C VAL A 55 8.43 34.13 29.92
N ALA A 56 7.95 35.36 30.18
CA ALA A 56 6.81 35.92 29.47
C ALA A 56 7.11 36.14 27.97
N ALA A 57 8.30 36.62 27.62
CA ALA A 57 8.73 36.75 26.23
C ALA A 57 8.89 35.38 25.56
N ALA A 58 9.46 34.39 26.25
CA ALA A 58 9.57 33.02 25.72
C ALA A 58 8.21 32.35 25.54
N VAL A 59 7.25 32.61 26.44
CA VAL A 59 5.87 32.10 26.33
C VAL A 59 5.13 32.82 25.19
N VAL A 60 5.28 34.13 25.03
CA VAL A 60 4.67 34.88 23.90
C VAL A 60 5.30 34.48 22.56
N SER A 61 6.61 34.27 22.51
CA SER A 61 7.30 33.73 21.32
C SER A 61 6.91 32.28 21.04
N ALA A 62 6.71 31.45 22.07
CA ALA A 62 6.25 30.07 21.91
C ALA A 62 4.80 30.01 21.41
N ILE A 63 3.91 30.88 21.91
CA ILE A 63 2.51 31.00 21.44
C ILE A 63 2.45 31.56 20.02
N ALA A 64 3.33 32.50 19.66
CA ALA A 64 3.43 33.03 18.29
C ALA A 64 4.03 32.04 17.27
N SER A 65 4.68 30.97 17.73
CA SER A 65 5.18 29.87 16.89
C SER A 65 4.24 28.67 16.78
N PHE A 66 3.08 28.68 17.48
CA PHE A 66 2.03 27.71 17.23
C PHE A 66 1.25 28.11 15.98
N ASN A 67 1.77 27.76 14.81
CA ASN A 67 0.89 27.51 13.67
C ASN A 67 0.22 26.16 13.95
N PRO A 68 -1.11 26.09 14.13
CA PRO A 68 -1.77 24.80 14.11
C PRO A 68 -1.43 24.13 12.78
N ASP A 69 -1.22 22.81 12.81
CA ASP A 69 -1.12 22.05 11.58
C ASP A 69 -2.35 22.40 10.71
N PRO A 70 -2.15 22.60 9.38
CA PRO A 70 -3.29 22.78 8.50
C PRO A 70 -4.27 21.61 8.72
N PRO A 71 -5.59 21.88 8.68
CA PRO A 71 -6.57 20.82 8.84
C PRO A 71 -6.30 19.71 7.81
N ASN A 72 -6.51 18.46 8.20
CA ASN A 72 -6.40 17.33 7.28
C ASN A 72 -7.29 17.57 6.04
N THR A 73 -6.68 17.51 4.86
CA THR A 73 -7.39 17.61 3.59
C THR A 73 -7.86 16.22 3.17
N ARG A 74 -9.13 16.12 2.77
CA ARG A 74 -9.67 14.88 2.20
C ARG A 74 -9.39 14.83 0.69
N LEU A 75 -9.01 13.66 0.21
CA LEU A 75 -8.72 13.43 -1.22
C LEU A 75 -10.01 13.28 -2.05
N THR A 76 -11.04 12.68 -1.45
CA THR A 76 -12.34 12.45 -2.09
C THR A 76 -13.33 13.59 -1.82
N ASN A 77 -13.96 14.10 -2.88
CA ASN A 77 -14.99 15.15 -2.87
C ASN A 77 -16.39 14.57 -3.07
N ASP A 78 -16.68 13.45 -2.41
CA ASP A 78 -17.98 12.76 -2.45
C ASP A 78 -19.12 13.47 -1.67
N ASN A 79 -18.90 14.73 -1.33
CA ASN A 79 -19.93 15.64 -0.89
C ASN A 79 -20.12 16.67 -1.99
N GLY A 80 -21.26 16.65 -2.70
CA GLY A 80 -21.53 17.55 -3.82
C GLY A 80 -21.39 19.05 -3.50
N ALA A 81 -21.41 19.44 -2.21
CA ALA A 81 -21.09 20.80 -1.79
C ALA A 81 -19.60 21.19 -1.98
N ASN A 82 -18.71 20.21 -2.13
CA ASN A 82 -17.26 20.34 -2.33
C ASN A 82 -16.87 20.17 -3.82
N GLY A 83 -17.81 20.35 -4.75
CA GLY A 83 -17.55 20.27 -6.19
C GLY A 83 -17.83 18.90 -6.83
N GLY A 84 -17.95 17.83 -6.03
CA GLY A 84 -18.24 16.48 -6.54
C GLY A 84 -17.07 15.85 -7.29
N TYR A 85 -17.38 14.73 -7.94
CA TYR A 85 -16.47 14.06 -8.88
C TYR A 85 -16.63 14.67 -10.28
N VAL A 86 -15.52 14.88 -10.95
CA VAL A 86 -15.47 15.29 -12.36
C VAL A 86 -14.74 14.21 -13.16
N SER A 87 -15.10 14.00 -14.42
CA SER A 87 -14.32 13.09 -15.28
C SER A 87 -12.95 13.68 -15.61
N ASP A 88 -11.95 12.82 -15.80
CA ASP A 88 -10.63 13.21 -16.32
C ASP A 88 -10.75 13.99 -17.64
N TYR A 89 -11.65 13.55 -18.54
CA TYR A 89 -11.95 14.25 -19.79
C TYR A 89 -12.40 15.71 -19.56
N ALA A 90 -13.31 15.94 -18.60
CA ALA A 90 -13.76 17.29 -18.27
C ALA A 90 -12.65 18.10 -17.57
N LEU A 91 -11.86 17.46 -16.72
CA LEU A 91 -10.70 18.06 -16.03
C LEU A 91 -9.65 18.59 -17.02
N VAL A 92 -9.40 17.85 -18.10
CA VAL A 92 -8.42 18.19 -19.14
C VAL A 92 -8.96 19.21 -20.13
N THR A 93 -10.16 18.96 -20.67
CA THR A 93 -10.67 19.69 -21.83
C THR A 93 -11.59 20.87 -21.49
N GLY A 94 -12.13 20.90 -20.25
CA GLY A 94 -13.21 21.78 -19.85
C GLY A 94 -14.57 21.46 -20.47
N GLN A 95 -14.67 20.41 -21.30
CA GLN A 95 -15.94 19.95 -21.85
C GLN A 95 -16.64 19.07 -20.81
N LEU A 96 -17.87 19.46 -20.42
CA LEU A 96 -18.61 18.73 -19.40
C LEU A 96 -18.93 17.31 -19.85
N TYR A 97 -18.61 16.35 -18.99
CA TYR A 97 -19.03 14.96 -19.08
C TYR A 97 -19.30 14.43 -17.67
N THR A 98 -20.42 13.73 -17.51
CA THR A 98 -20.80 13.01 -16.30
C THR A 98 -21.64 11.79 -16.70
N ASP A 99 -21.65 10.78 -15.85
CA ASP A 99 -22.52 9.61 -15.93
C ASP A 99 -23.12 9.31 -14.54
N ASP A 100 -23.86 8.20 -14.43
CA ASP A 100 -24.53 7.80 -13.20
C ASP A 100 -23.52 7.41 -12.09
N VAL A 101 -22.34 6.90 -12.45
CA VAL A 101 -21.27 6.53 -11.50
C VAL A 101 -20.68 7.79 -10.90
N LEU A 102 -20.24 8.77 -11.70
CA LEU A 102 -19.68 10.04 -11.20
C LEU A 102 -20.72 10.85 -10.38
N GLN A 103 -22.00 10.78 -10.75
CA GLN A 103 -23.07 11.39 -9.97
C GLN A 103 -23.25 10.73 -8.60
N ALA A 104 -23.21 9.40 -8.55
CA ALA A 104 -23.21 8.65 -7.29
C ALA A 104 -21.97 9.00 -6.48
N CYS A 105 -20.80 9.01 -7.11
CA CYS A 105 -19.54 9.30 -6.44
C CYS A 105 -19.50 10.69 -5.80
N SER A 106 -20.20 11.66 -6.38
CA SER A 106 -20.38 12.99 -5.80
C SER A 106 -21.24 13.04 -4.52
N GLN A 107 -21.83 11.92 -4.11
CA GLN A 107 -22.83 11.84 -3.02
C GLN A 107 -22.60 10.69 -2.04
N SER A 108 -21.94 9.62 -2.49
CA SER A 108 -21.88 8.33 -1.81
C SER A 108 -21.14 8.34 -0.48
N ARG A 109 -20.19 9.27 -0.22
CA ARG A 109 -19.45 9.34 1.05
C ARG A 109 -18.93 7.98 1.53
N GLY A 110 -18.45 7.19 0.57
CA GLY A 110 -17.95 5.85 0.77
C GLY A 110 -16.74 5.84 1.70
N ARG A 111 -16.49 4.68 2.31
CA ARG A 111 -15.22 4.42 2.98
C ARG A 111 -14.30 3.81 1.94
N GLU A 112 -13.17 4.45 1.73
CA GLU A 112 -12.12 3.96 0.85
C GLU A 112 -11.01 3.30 1.67
N ASN A 113 -10.27 2.36 1.09
CA ASN A 113 -9.10 1.74 1.69
C ASN A 113 -7.93 1.64 0.69
N GLU A 114 -6.79 1.17 1.20
CA GLU A 114 -5.54 0.99 0.44
C GLU A 114 -5.12 2.23 -0.34
N PRO A 115 -4.88 3.36 0.37
CA PRO A 115 -4.56 4.61 -0.29
C PRO A 115 -3.15 4.59 -0.89
N ALA A 116 -3.02 5.24 -2.05
CA ALA A 116 -1.75 5.56 -2.68
C ALA A 116 -1.60 7.07 -2.82
N VAL A 117 -0.36 7.56 -2.81
CA VAL A 117 -0.07 8.97 -3.08
C VAL A 117 1.30 9.11 -3.74
N ALA A 118 1.40 10.00 -4.73
CA ALA A 118 2.65 10.35 -5.37
C ALA A 118 2.71 11.85 -5.68
N VAL A 119 3.90 12.42 -5.53
CA VAL A 119 4.17 13.84 -5.77
C VAL A 119 4.97 13.97 -7.07
N ASP A 120 4.55 14.88 -7.94
CA ASP A 120 5.27 15.16 -9.18
C ASP A 120 6.68 15.72 -8.88
N PRO A 121 7.75 15.07 -9.37
CA PRO A 121 9.12 15.54 -9.16
C PRO A 121 9.42 16.88 -9.85
N ARG A 122 8.65 17.29 -10.86
CA ARG A 122 8.84 18.57 -11.56
C ARG A 122 8.12 19.73 -10.88
N ASN A 123 7.05 19.44 -10.14
CA ASN A 123 6.27 20.44 -9.42
C ASN A 123 5.58 19.84 -8.18
N PRO A 124 6.14 20.04 -6.98
CA PRO A 124 5.56 19.51 -5.73
C PRO A 124 4.18 20.07 -5.34
N GLN A 125 3.65 21.05 -6.08
CA GLN A 125 2.26 21.47 -5.94
C GLN A 125 1.28 20.45 -6.55
N ILE A 126 1.77 19.57 -7.43
CA ILE A 126 0.99 18.51 -8.06
C ILE A 126 1.17 17.23 -7.25
N ILE A 127 0.06 16.80 -6.64
CA ILE A 127 -0.02 15.57 -5.87
C ILE A 127 -1.18 14.77 -6.44
N VAL A 128 -0.96 13.49 -6.70
CA VAL A 128 -2.03 12.57 -7.08
C VAL A 128 -2.14 11.51 -5.99
N GLY A 129 -3.37 11.34 -5.49
CA GLY A 129 -3.75 10.24 -4.62
C GLY A 129 -4.70 9.28 -5.33
N SER A 130 -4.82 8.08 -4.77
CA SER A 130 -5.74 7.03 -5.19
C SER A 130 -6.16 6.19 -3.98
N SER A 131 -7.20 5.41 -4.15
CA SER A 131 -7.65 4.35 -3.24
C SER A 131 -8.55 3.39 -4.02
N ASN A 132 -8.90 2.27 -3.39
CA ASN A 132 -10.06 1.48 -3.81
C ASN A 132 -11.29 2.36 -3.59
N ASP A 133 -11.87 2.89 -4.67
CA ASP A 133 -12.98 3.83 -4.62
C ASP A 133 -14.32 3.09 -4.75
N TYR A 134 -15.05 3.01 -3.64
CA TYR A 134 -16.32 2.32 -3.48
C TYR A 134 -17.52 3.20 -3.82
N CYS A 135 -17.29 4.39 -4.37
CA CYS A 135 -18.33 5.41 -4.54
C CYS A 135 -19.48 5.00 -5.48
N GLY A 136 -19.23 4.14 -6.48
CA GLY A 136 -20.26 3.53 -7.34
C GLY A 136 -20.95 2.30 -6.72
N VAL A 137 -20.41 1.77 -5.61
CA VAL A 137 -20.80 0.50 -5.01
C VAL A 137 -21.71 0.71 -3.80
N LEU A 138 -21.41 1.69 -2.94
CA LEU A 138 -22.07 1.90 -1.65
C LEU A 138 -22.53 3.35 -1.48
N GLN A 139 -23.69 3.55 -0.84
CA GLN A 139 -24.10 4.84 -0.29
C GLN A 139 -23.43 5.13 1.06
N ALA A 140 -23.62 6.36 1.55
CA ALA A 140 -23.03 6.86 2.80
C ALA A 140 -23.48 6.07 4.03
N ASP A 141 -24.67 5.48 3.96
CA ASP A 141 -25.26 4.64 5.01
C ASP A 141 -24.93 3.15 4.85
N GLY A 142 -24.11 2.79 3.85
CA GLY A 142 -23.73 1.42 3.52
C GLY A 142 -24.73 0.69 2.61
N THR A 143 -25.78 1.35 2.11
CA THR A 143 -26.71 0.74 1.16
C THR A 143 -26.01 0.43 -0.17
N PHE A 144 -26.18 -0.79 -0.68
CA PHE A 144 -25.62 -1.20 -1.97
C PHE A 144 -26.31 -0.47 -3.14
N LEU A 145 -25.52 0.17 -4.00
CA LEU A 145 -25.96 0.89 -5.20
C LEU A 145 -25.95 0.01 -6.45
N GLY A 146 -24.89 -0.79 -6.61
CA GLY A 146 -24.72 -1.67 -7.78
C GLY A 146 -24.63 -0.93 -9.12
N LEU A 147 -24.10 0.30 -9.14
CA LEU A 147 -23.89 1.06 -10.39
C LEU A 147 -22.59 0.68 -11.12
N GLY A 148 -21.73 -0.09 -10.47
CA GLY A 148 -20.47 -0.61 -10.97
C GLY A 148 -19.76 -1.38 -9.85
N ASP A 149 -18.51 -1.76 -10.11
CA ASP A 149 -17.63 -2.34 -9.10
C ASP A 149 -16.71 -1.29 -8.47
N VAL A 150 -15.92 -1.71 -7.48
CA VAL A 150 -14.85 -0.87 -6.92
C VAL A 150 -13.85 -0.51 -8.02
N TRP A 151 -13.35 0.72 -8.03
CA TRP A 151 -12.45 1.18 -9.08
C TRP A 151 -11.34 2.08 -8.54
N LEU A 152 -10.37 2.42 -9.39
CA LEU A 152 -9.30 3.35 -9.00
C LEU A 152 -9.77 4.80 -8.99
N GLY A 153 -9.60 5.44 -7.84
CA GLY A 153 -9.67 6.89 -7.72
C GLY A 153 -8.53 7.61 -8.44
N TYR A 154 -8.81 8.79 -8.97
CA TYR A 154 -7.79 9.75 -9.42
C TYR A 154 -8.05 11.07 -8.70
N TYR A 155 -7.29 11.34 -7.63
CA TYR A 155 -7.48 12.51 -6.80
C TYR A 155 -6.31 13.47 -6.99
N ARG A 156 -6.53 14.58 -7.69
CA ARG A 156 -5.47 15.52 -8.08
C ARG A 156 -5.52 16.79 -7.23
N SER A 157 -4.39 17.15 -6.62
CA SER A 157 -4.15 18.49 -6.08
C SER A 157 -3.30 19.32 -7.03
N GLU A 158 -3.59 20.61 -7.12
CA GLU A 158 -2.77 21.61 -7.84
C GLU A 158 -2.18 22.68 -6.90
N ASP A 159 -2.30 22.48 -5.59
CA ASP A 159 -1.97 23.46 -4.53
C ASP A 159 -1.19 22.86 -3.35
N GLY A 160 -0.45 21.77 -3.61
CA GLY A 160 0.40 21.14 -2.60
C GLY A 160 -0.39 20.40 -1.51
N GLY A 161 -1.59 19.93 -1.83
CA GLY A 161 -2.45 19.14 -0.95
C GLY A 161 -3.42 19.97 -0.09
N ALA A 162 -3.56 21.26 -0.37
CA ALA A 162 -4.55 22.10 0.32
C ALA A 162 -5.99 21.80 -0.14
N SER A 163 -6.15 21.36 -1.39
CA SER A 163 -7.40 20.83 -1.94
C SER A 163 -7.13 19.76 -3.01
N PHE A 164 -8.13 18.90 -3.24
CA PHE A 164 -8.11 17.89 -4.28
C PHE A 164 -9.32 18.05 -5.19
N THR A 165 -9.18 17.64 -6.44
CA THR A 165 -10.27 17.39 -7.39
C THR A 165 -10.34 15.89 -7.59
N SER A 166 -11.53 15.31 -7.40
CA SER A 166 -11.72 13.86 -7.45
C SER A 166 -12.28 13.41 -8.79
N SER A 167 -11.70 12.34 -9.31
CA SER A 167 -12.13 11.63 -10.50
C SER A 167 -11.95 10.13 -10.27
N LEU A 168 -12.32 9.34 -11.27
CA LEU A 168 -11.94 7.93 -11.40
C LEU A 168 -10.96 7.81 -12.57
N VAL A 169 -10.04 6.85 -12.50
CA VAL A 169 -9.23 6.49 -13.67
C VAL A 169 -10.19 6.05 -14.79
N PRO A 170 -10.08 6.56 -16.03
CA PRO A 170 -10.99 6.15 -17.11
C PRO A 170 -10.95 4.63 -17.37
N GLY A 171 -12.11 4.06 -17.72
CA GLY A 171 -12.29 2.62 -17.97
C GLY A 171 -13.14 1.86 -16.96
N TYR A 172 -13.72 2.53 -15.95
CA TYR A 172 -14.67 1.90 -15.02
C TYR A 172 -15.95 1.43 -15.74
N GLN A 173 -16.66 0.46 -15.16
CA GLN A 173 -17.94 0.00 -15.68
C GLN A 173 -18.95 1.16 -15.76
N GLY A 174 -19.43 1.44 -16.98
CA GLY A 174 -20.34 2.55 -17.25
C GLY A 174 -19.66 3.83 -17.76
N ASP A 175 -18.33 3.88 -17.80
CA ASP A 175 -17.59 4.99 -18.42
C ASP A 175 -17.89 5.05 -19.93
N GLN A 176 -18.50 6.15 -20.36
CA GLN A 176 -18.77 6.48 -21.76
C GLN A 176 -18.06 7.77 -22.17
N SER A 177 -17.08 8.22 -21.39
CA SER A 177 -16.27 9.37 -21.72
C SER A 177 -15.47 9.10 -23.00
N PRO A 178 -15.04 10.15 -23.73
CA PRO A 178 -14.13 9.96 -24.85
C PRO A 178 -12.80 9.26 -24.50
N TYR A 179 -12.45 9.19 -23.21
CA TYR A 179 -11.26 8.50 -22.72
C TYR A 179 -11.50 7.01 -22.41
N ALA A 180 -12.75 6.57 -22.24
CA ALA A 180 -13.09 5.16 -22.05
C ALA A 180 -12.53 4.27 -23.17
N ALA A 181 -12.55 4.75 -24.43
CA ALA A 181 -12.01 4.01 -25.57
C ALA A 181 -10.48 3.85 -25.58
N ARG A 182 -9.77 4.49 -24.64
CA ARG A 182 -8.32 4.36 -24.44
C ARG A 182 -7.98 3.35 -23.33
N ALA A 183 -8.97 2.85 -22.60
CA ALA A 183 -8.80 1.81 -21.60
C ALA A 183 -8.95 0.43 -22.25
N ASP A 184 -7.87 -0.34 -22.29
CA ASP A 184 -7.82 -1.71 -22.84
C ASP A 184 -7.67 -2.71 -21.69
N LEU A 185 -8.75 -2.85 -20.91
CA LEU A 185 -8.80 -3.67 -19.71
C LEU A 185 -9.88 -4.75 -19.87
N ARG A 186 -9.55 -5.98 -19.48
CA ARG A 186 -10.45 -7.12 -19.57
C ARG A 186 -11.50 -7.20 -18.44
N THR A 187 -11.28 -6.48 -17.36
CA THR A 187 -11.93 -6.65 -16.05
C THR A 187 -12.90 -5.52 -15.69
N ALA A 188 -13.71 -5.73 -14.65
CA ALA A 188 -14.77 -4.80 -14.24
C ALA A 188 -14.47 -3.96 -13.00
N ASP A 189 -13.63 -4.47 -12.10
CA ASP A 189 -13.22 -3.80 -10.87
C ASP A 189 -11.73 -3.44 -10.93
N SER A 190 -11.25 -2.76 -9.88
CA SER A 190 -9.84 -2.44 -9.74
C SER A 190 -9.51 -2.00 -8.32
N GLY A 191 -8.36 -2.42 -7.79
CA GLY A 191 -7.89 -2.10 -6.44
C GLY A 191 -6.37 -2.10 -6.27
N ASP A 192 -5.92 -1.97 -5.02
CA ASP A 192 -4.51 -1.87 -4.61
C ASP A 192 -3.71 -0.86 -5.46
N PRO A 193 -4.11 0.42 -5.51
CA PRO A 193 -3.45 1.37 -6.39
C PRO A 193 -1.99 1.61 -6.00
N VAL A 194 -1.16 1.76 -7.02
CA VAL A 194 0.23 2.21 -6.87
C VAL A 194 0.54 3.30 -7.90
N LEU A 195 1.30 4.32 -7.51
CA LEU A 195 1.52 5.52 -8.30
C LEU A 195 3.02 5.87 -8.38
N ALA A 196 3.53 6.14 -9.57
CA ALA A 196 4.89 6.65 -9.76
C ALA A 196 4.98 7.65 -10.92
N TRP A 197 5.93 8.57 -10.83
CA TRP A 197 6.16 9.63 -11.82
C TRP A 197 7.51 9.45 -12.50
N ASP A 198 7.61 9.89 -13.76
CA ASP A 198 8.90 10.11 -14.39
C ASP A 198 9.36 11.59 -14.32
N ASN A 199 10.58 11.85 -14.80
CA ASN A 199 11.13 13.22 -14.89
C ASN A 199 10.53 14.07 -16.02
N HIS A 200 9.56 13.54 -16.77
CA HIS A 200 8.91 14.20 -17.92
C HIS A 200 7.45 14.55 -17.62
N GLY A 201 7.02 14.44 -16.36
CA GLY A 201 5.67 14.80 -15.93
C GLY A 201 4.61 13.79 -16.36
N ARG A 202 5.00 12.53 -16.61
CA ARG A 202 4.05 11.42 -16.78
C ARG A 202 3.84 10.72 -15.45
N LEU A 203 2.59 10.42 -15.16
CA LEU A 203 2.17 9.61 -14.03
C LEU A 203 1.78 8.22 -14.54
N PHE A 204 2.18 7.20 -13.80
CA PHE A 204 1.79 5.82 -14.04
C PHE A 204 1.02 5.31 -12.82
N ALA A 205 -0.15 4.72 -13.07
CA ALA A 205 -0.99 4.13 -12.05
C ALA A 205 -1.13 2.62 -12.31
N GLY A 206 -0.69 1.80 -11.37
CA GLY A 206 -0.84 0.35 -11.41
C GLY A 206 -1.96 -0.12 -10.50
N SER A 207 -2.52 -1.30 -10.81
CA SER A 207 -3.65 -1.87 -10.08
C SER A 207 -3.70 -3.40 -10.18
N GLU A 208 -4.25 -4.05 -9.15
CA GLU A 208 -4.87 -5.37 -9.30
C GLU A 208 -6.29 -5.23 -9.84
N SER A 209 -6.81 -6.30 -10.44
CA SER A 209 -8.15 -6.31 -11.01
C SER A 209 -8.70 -7.71 -11.23
N SER A 210 -9.99 -7.94 -11.03
CA SER A 210 -10.49 -9.28 -10.70
C SER A 210 -11.88 -9.65 -11.23
N SER A 211 -12.85 -8.74 -11.25
CA SER A 211 -14.25 -9.05 -11.56
C SER A 211 -14.49 -9.22 -13.05
N ASP A 212 -15.33 -10.19 -13.40
CA ASP A 212 -15.80 -10.45 -14.77
C ASP A 212 -16.82 -9.36 -15.18
N PRO A 213 -16.62 -8.61 -16.27
CA PRO A 213 -17.59 -7.62 -16.78
C PRO A 213 -18.98 -8.19 -17.08
N GLU A 214 -19.09 -9.50 -17.34
CA GLU A 214 -20.38 -10.17 -17.51
C GLU A 214 -21.11 -10.44 -16.18
N GLY A 215 -20.50 -10.13 -15.03
CA GLY A 215 -21.06 -10.34 -13.70
C GLY A 215 -21.08 -11.81 -13.26
N THR A 216 -20.23 -12.66 -13.84
CA THR A 216 -20.15 -14.07 -13.46
C THR A 216 -19.34 -14.28 -12.18
N ALA A 217 -19.44 -15.46 -11.56
CA ALA A 217 -18.68 -15.82 -10.36
C ALA A 217 -17.18 -16.12 -10.63
N LYS A 218 -16.66 -15.80 -11.82
CA LYS A 218 -15.25 -15.98 -12.17
C LYS A 218 -14.44 -14.83 -11.59
N THR A 219 -13.23 -15.16 -11.14
CA THR A 219 -12.19 -14.18 -10.85
C THR A 219 -11.14 -14.24 -11.96
N PHE A 220 -10.90 -13.10 -12.60
CA PHE A 220 -9.92 -12.97 -13.67
C PHE A 220 -8.53 -12.86 -13.07
N GLY A 221 -8.34 -11.97 -12.09
CA GLY A 221 -7.11 -11.81 -11.32
C GLY A 221 -5.97 -11.29 -12.18
N ASP A 222 -6.25 -10.23 -12.92
CA ASP A 222 -5.38 -9.48 -13.82
C ASP A 222 -4.66 -8.36 -13.06
N VAL A 223 -3.63 -7.79 -13.67
CA VAL A 223 -3.01 -6.53 -13.24
C VAL A 223 -2.78 -5.66 -14.46
N TRP A 224 -2.91 -4.36 -14.31
CA TRP A 224 -2.81 -3.40 -15.40
C TRP A 224 -2.06 -2.12 -14.99
N VAL A 225 -1.63 -1.35 -15.99
CA VAL A 225 -1.00 -0.02 -15.79
C VAL A 225 -1.65 1.02 -16.69
N ALA A 226 -2.05 2.16 -16.10
CA ALA A 226 -2.46 3.37 -16.79
C ALA A 226 -1.29 4.35 -16.93
N THR A 227 -1.33 5.13 -18.01
CA THR A 227 -0.40 6.24 -18.28
C THR A 227 -1.17 7.54 -18.38
N TYR A 228 -0.70 8.55 -17.66
CA TYR A 228 -1.12 9.94 -17.77
C TYR A 228 0.03 10.80 -18.26
N GLU A 229 -0.27 11.85 -19.00
CA GLU A 229 0.73 12.80 -19.50
C GLU A 229 0.29 14.26 -19.31
N ASN A 230 1.21 15.17 -19.64
CA ASN A 230 0.86 16.57 -19.81
C ASN A 230 0.16 16.75 -21.18
N PRO A 231 -1.07 17.29 -21.24
CA PRO A 231 -1.81 17.47 -22.49
C PRO A 231 -1.10 18.40 -23.50
N ASN A 232 -0.13 19.20 -23.05
CA ASN A 232 0.69 20.06 -23.88
C ASN A 232 2.08 19.45 -24.19
N GLY A 233 2.25 18.15 -23.91
CA GLY A 233 3.51 17.41 -24.01
C GLY A 233 4.50 17.72 -22.89
N PRO A 234 5.68 17.06 -22.88
CA PRO A 234 6.66 17.17 -21.78
C PRO A 234 7.16 18.60 -21.50
N GLY A 235 7.13 19.47 -22.51
CA GLY A 235 7.49 20.89 -22.37
C GLY A 235 6.36 21.80 -21.89
N GLY A 236 5.17 21.24 -21.64
CA GLY A 236 4.01 21.96 -21.14
C GLY A 236 4.21 22.56 -19.75
N ALA A 237 3.23 23.36 -19.32
CA ALA A 237 3.23 23.90 -17.97
C ALA A 237 3.12 22.74 -16.96
N THR A 238 4.03 22.68 -15.98
CA THR A 238 4.11 21.57 -15.02
C THR A 238 2.85 21.42 -14.17
N LYS A 239 2.02 22.47 -14.06
CA LYS A 239 0.70 22.36 -13.42
C LYS A 239 -0.24 21.35 -14.09
N ASP A 240 0.01 21.02 -15.35
CA ASP A 240 -0.77 20.08 -16.15
C ASP A 240 -0.06 18.73 -16.30
N ASP A 241 1.05 18.49 -15.59
CA ASP A 241 1.75 17.19 -15.59
C ASP A 241 0.83 16.09 -15.03
N GLY A 242 0.85 14.92 -15.66
CA GLY A 242 0.03 13.74 -15.32
C GLY A 242 -1.47 14.02 -15.26
N LYS A 243 -1.97 14.97 -16.07
CA LYS A 243 -3.37 15.42 -16.05
C LYS A 243 -4.24 14.73 -17.10
N GLU A 244 -3.69 14.35 -18.25
CA GLU A 244 -4.47 13.69 -19.31
C GLU A 244 -4.25 12.18 -19.28
N PHE A 245 -5.34 11.41 -19.15
CA PHE A 245 -5.31 9.98 -19.38
C PHE A 245 -5.01 9.63 -20.84
N VAL A 246 -3.95 8.84 -21.03
CA VAL A 246 -3.48 8.41 -22.34
C VAL A 246 -3.98 7.01 -22.70
N ARG A 247 -3.88 6.07 -21.76
CA ARG A 247 -4.24 4.66 -21.93
C ARG A 247 -4.18 3.89 -20.61
N SER A 248 -4.84 2.75 -20.57
CA SER A 248 -4.54 1.63 -19.66
C SER A 248 -4.48 0.33 -20.45
N LEU A 249 -3.68 -0.62 -19.98
CA LEU A 249 -3.54 -1.94 -20.60
C LEU A 249 -3.22 -3.01 -19.56
N ASP A 250 -3.74 -4.23 -19.78
CA ASP A 250 -3.38 -5.42 -18.99
C ASP A 250 -1.90 -5.78 -19.19
N VAL A 251 -1.14 -5.88 -18.10
CA VAL A 251 0.28 -6.26 -18.13
C VAL A 251 0.50 -7.74 -17.80
N ALA A 252 -0.45 -8.35 -17.08
CA ALA A 252 -0.52 -9.80 -16.90
C ALA A 252 -1.95 -10.26 -16.63
N GLU A 253 -2.34 -11.33 -17.32
CA GLU A 253 -3.64 -11.97 -17.13
C GLU A 253 -3.57 -13.10 -16.08
N GLY A 254 -4.61 -13.22 -15.26
CA GLY A 254 -4.92 -14.39 -14.47
C GLY A 254 -5.70 -15.43 -15.29
N SER A 255 -6.42 -16.34 -14.62
CA SER A 255 -6.97 -17.55 -15.27
C SER A 255 -8.49 -17.57 -15.49
N ALA A 256 -9.22 -16.52 -15.13
CA ALA A 256 -10.69 -16.48 -15.22
C ALA A 256 -11.34 -17.73 -14.60
N ALA A 257 -11.08 -17.97 -13.31
CA ALA A 257 -11.48 -19.16 -12.57
C ALA A 257 -12.39 -18.82 -11.39
N PRO A 258 -13.37 -19.68 -11.05
CA PRO A 258 -14.18 -19.46 -9.84
C PRO A 258 -13.35 -19.69 -8.57
N ASN A 259 -13.72 -19.00 -7.49
CA ASN A 259 -13.19 -19.20 -6.13
C ASN A 259 -11.66 -19.16 -6.01
N LEU A 260 -11.00 -18.28 -6.78
CA LEU A 260 -9.53 -18.12 -6.77
C LEU A 260 -8.74 -19.41 -7.09
N LEU A 261 -9.37 -20.40 -7.75
CA LEU A 261 -8.73 -21.69 -8.07
C LEU A 261 -7.76 -21.64 -9.26
N GLY A 262 -7.41 -20.43 -9.72
CA GLY A 262 -6.53 -20.18 -10.86
C GLY A 262 -5.31 -19.35 -10.48
N LYS A 263 -4.81 -18.56 -11.43
CA LYS A 263 -3.85 -17.48 -11.18
C LYS A 263 -4.61 -16.21 -10.81
N PHE A 264 -4.16 -15.59 -9.74
CA PHE A 264 -4.65 -14.31 -9.23
C PHE A 264 -3.44 -13.44 -8.90
N HIS A 265 -3.47 -12.18 -9.30
CA HIS A 265 -2.38 -11.22 -9.12
C HIS A 265 -2.84 -10.14 -8.15
N ASP A 266 -2.02 -9.80 -7.17
CA ASP A 266 -2.35 -8.84 -6.10
C ASP A 266 -1.04 -8.33 -5.46
N LYS A 267 -1.10 -7.36 -4.54
CA LYS A 267 0.03 -6.73 -3.85
C LYS A 267 1.02 -6.15 -4.84
N THR A 268 0.55 -5.12 -5.52
CA THR A 268 1.30 -4.47 -6.59
C THR A 268 2.31 -3.46 -6.06
N ALA A 269 3.33 -3.17 -6.87
CA ALA A 269 4.30 -2.09 -6.65
C ALA A 269 4.73 -1.50 -7.99
N ILE A 270 4.93 -0.19 -8.03
CA ILE A 270 5.39 0.53 -9.21
C ILE A 270 6.47 1.54 -8.82
N GLU A 271 7.53 1.62 -9.61
CA GLU A 271 8.53 2.70 -9.52
C GLU A 271 9.02 3.04 -10.93
N VAL A 272 9.50 4.26 -11.10
CA VAL A 272 9.99 4.75 -12.39
C VAL A 272 11.41 5.25 -12.21
N ASP A 273 12.28 4.83 -13.14
CA ASP A 273 13.64 5.35 -13.19
C ASP A 273 13.61 6.84 -13.58
N ARG A 274 14.15 7.65 -12.69
CA ARG A 274 14.32 9.10 -12.75
C ARG A 274 15.80 9.47 -12.57
N THR A 275 16.70 8.53 -12.84
CA THR A 275 18.13 8.72 -12.61
C THR A 275 18.77 9.66 -13.65
N GLY A 276 18.12 9.93 -14.78
CA GLY A 276 18.71 10.62 -15.92
C GLY A 276 19.76 9.78 -16.68
N GLY A 277 19.90 8.49 -16.33
CA GLY A 277 20.81 7.54 -16.98
C GLY A 277 20.20 6.89 -18.23
N SER A 278 20.81 5.78 -18.69
CA SER A 278 20.31 5.02 -19.83
C SER A 278 18.96 4.34 -19.61
N CYS A 279 18.55 4.23 -18.34
CA CYS A 279 17.29 3.63 -17.92
C CYS A 279 16.19 4.67 -17.66
N ASP A 280 16.48 5.98 -17.75
CA ASP A 280 15.54 7.05 -17.37
C ASP A 280 14.20 6.94 -18.12
N GLY A 281 13.11 7.06 -17.38
CA GLY A 281 11.73 6.92 -17.86
C GLY A 281 11.30 5.47 -18.08
N ASN A 282 12.11 4.47 -17.72
CA ASN A 282 11.65 3.09 -17.66
C ASN A 282 10.71 2.89 -16.47
N ILE A 283 9.65 2.13 -16.70
CA ILE A 283 8.65 1.82 -15.68
C ILE A 283 8.90 0.39 -15.21
N TYR A 284 8.86 0.20 -13.91
CA TYR A 284 9.01 -1.09 -13.25
C TYR A 284 7.74 -1.40 -12.48
N PHE A 285 7.14 -2.56 -12.76
CA PHE A 285 5.91 -2.97 -12.11
C PHE A 285 6.04 -4.42 -11.63
N ALA A 286 5.72 -4.65 -10.37
CA ALA A 286 5.83 -5.94 -9.71
C ALA A 286 4.56 -6.27 -8.94
N TRP A 287 4.31 -7.55 -8.73
CA TRP A 287 3.14 -8.04 -7.99
C TRP A 287 3.38 -9.44 -7.43
N ALA A 288 2.57 -9.84 -6.45
CA ALA A 288 2.47 -11.22 -6.01
C ALA A 288 1.43 -11.97 -6.87
N ARG A 289 1.81 -13.13 -7.39
CA ARG A 289 0.88 -14.06 -8.03
C ARG A 289 0.57 -15.22 -7.10
N PHE A 290 -0.70 -15.34 -6.74
CA PHE A 290 -1.28 -16.49 -6.07
C PHE A 290 -1.70 -17.52 -7.11
N THR A 291 -1.38 -18.78 -6.87
CA THR A 291 -1.82 -19.89 -7.74
C THR A 291 -2.51 -20.94 -6.88
N GLY A 292 -3.81 -21.08 -7.11
CA GLY A 292 -4.64 -22.10 -6.47
C GLY A 292 -4.53 -23.47 -7.14
N ASN A 293 -5.04 -24.49 -6.45
CA ASN A 293 -5.28 -25.84 -6.99
C ASN A 293 -4.04 -26.55 -7.61
N GLY A 294 -2.83 -26.22 -7.15
CA GLY A 294 -1.61 -26.92 -7.54
C GLY A 294 -1.40 -28.22 -6.74
N PRO A 295 -0.50 -29.13 -7.18
CA PRO A 295 -0.15 -30.35 -6.44
C PRO A 295 0.36 -30.09 -5.01
N SER A 296 0.85 -28.88 -4.75
CA SER A 296 1.35 -28.39 -3.45
C SER A 296 0.34 -27.49 -2.71
N GLY A 297 -0.90 -27.38 -3.19
CA GLY A 297 -1.91 -26.45 -2.68
C GLY A 297 -1.76 -25.04 -3.26
N PHE A 298 -2.12 -24.04 -2.46
CA PHE A 298 -1.96 -22.61 -2.77
C PHE A 298 -0.51 -22.19 -2.58
N ASN A 299 0.05 -21.43 -3.52
CA ASN A 299 1.36 -20.81 -3.38
C ASN A 299 1.37 -19.38 -3.94
N SER A 300 2.31 -18.56 -3.46
CA SER A 300 2.55 -17.21 -3.98
C SER A 300 3.96 -17.04 -4.56
N SER A 301 4.14 -16.08 -5.45
CA SER A 301 5.41 -15.79 -6.13
C SER A 301 5.42 -14.36 -6.66
N VAL A 302 6.54 -13.64 -6.50
CA VAL A 302 6.69 -12.30 -7.08
C VAL A 302 7.02 -12.37 -8.57
N TYR A 303 6.31 -11.55 -9.34
CA TYR A 303 6.52 -11.31 -10.77
C TYR A 303 6.89 -9.86 -11.02
N PHE A 304 7.54 -9.63 -12.16
CA PHE A 304 8.02 -8.32 -12.58
C PHE A 304 7.85 -8.14 -14.09
N VAL A 305 7.53 -6.91 -14.50
CA VAL A 305 7.62 -6.43 -15.87
C VAL A 305 8.30 -5.08 -15.91
N ARG A 306 8.84 -4.74 -17.08
CA ARG A 306 9.30 -3.39 -17.37
C ARG A 306 8.75 -2.85 -18.67
N SER A 307 8.62 -1.53 -18.75
CA SER A 307 8.42 -0.80 -19.99
C SER A 307 9.61 0.12 -20.26
N THR A 308 10.08 0.14 -21.51
CA THR A 308 11.13 1.05 -21.97
C THR A 308 10.61 2.05 -23.01
N ASP A 309 9.28 2.16 -23.13
CA ASP A 309 8.59 3.01 -24.09
C ASP A 309 7.46 3.81 -23.43
N HIS A 310 7.61 4.05 -22.13
CA HIS A 310 6.75 4.89 -21.31
C HIS A 310 5.30 4.39 -21.27
N GLY A 311 5.17 3.11 -20.96
CA GLY A 311 3.89 2.44 -20.72
C GLY A 311 3.10 2.19 -21.99
N ARG A 312 3.74 2.18 -23.16
CA ARG A 312 3.10 1.75 -24.42
C ARG A 312 3.07 0.23 -24.53
N THR A 313 4.17 -0.41 -24.15
CA THR A 313 4.29 -1.86 -24.06
C THR A 313 5.09 -2.27 -22.82
N PHE A 314 4.86 -3.50 -22.36
CA PHE A 314 5.60 -4.10 -21.25
C PHE A 314 6.23 -5.42 -21.72
N SER A 315 7.35 -5.78 -21.07
CA SER A 315 7.95 -7.10 -21.25
C SER A 315 7.01 -8.22 -20.80
N SER A 316 7.26 -9.46 -21.25
CA SER A 316 6.57 -10.61 -20.65
C SER A 316 6.87 -10.74 -19.14
N PRO A 317 5.90 -11.18 -18.32
CA PRO A 317 6.10 -11.35 -16.89
C PRO A 317 7.27 -12.28 -16.53
N MET A 318 8.20 -11.80 -15.72
CA MET A 318 9.34 -12.54 -15.20
C MET A 318 9.08 -12.96 -13.75
N LYS A 319 9.22 -14.26 -13.44
CA LYS A 319 9.16 -14.76 -12.07
C LYS A 319 10.48 -14.46 -11.34
N LEU A 320 10.45 -13.65 -10.28
CA LEU A 320 11.63 -13.32 -9.48
C LEU A 320 11.89 -14.31 -8.36
N SER A 321 10.82 -14.94 -7.84
CA SER A 321 10.88 -15.77 -6.63
C SER A 321 11.73 -17.05 -6.72
N GLN A 322 12.19 -17.45 -7.91
CA GLN A 322 13.09 -18.60 -8.16
C GLN A 322 12.99 -19.76 -7.12
N THR A 323 13.95 -19.85 -6.19
CA THR A 323 14.07 -20.89 -5.15
C THR A 323 13.34 -20.58 -3.85
N VAL A 324 12.79 -19.38 -3.73
CA VAL A 324 12.01 -18.92 -2.59
C VAL A 324 10.53 -19.15 -2.88
N HIS A 325 9.82 -19.62 -1.87
CA HIS A 325 8.42 -20.03 -1.97
C HIS A 325 7.61 -19.24 -0.96
N ASP A 326 6.32 -19.06 -1.27
CA ASP A 326 5.38 -18.28 -0.48
C ASP A 326 5.94 -16.90 -0.13
N ILE A 327 5.93 -16.02 -1.14
CA ILE A 327 6.43 -14.65 -1.04
C ILE A 327 5.41 -13.64 -1.54
N GLN A 328 5.31 -12.50 -0.86
CA GLN A 328 4.35 -11.44 -1.16
C GLN A 328 4.92 -10.04 -0.85
N PHE A 329 4.10 -9.01 -1.06
CA PHE A 329 4.40 -7.61 -0.78
C PHE A 329 5.71 -7.13 -1.45
N PRO A 330 5.83 -7.25 -2.79
CA PRO A 330 6.95 -6.66 -3.48
C PRO A 330 6.97 -5.14 -3.26
N ASP A 331 8.16 -4.57 -3.16
CA ASP A 331 8.39 -3.13 -3.31
C ASP A 331 9.62 -2.91 -4.18
N ILE A 332 9.69 -1.77 -4.88
CA ILE A 332 10.71 -1.49 -5.89
C ILE A 332 11.50 -0.25 -5.52
N ALA A 333 12.82 -0.38 -5.46
CA ALA A 333 13.74 0.75 -5.31
C ALA A 333 14.67 0.85 -6.51
N VAL A 334 14.90 2.07 -6.98
CA VAL A 334 15.90 2.38 -8.03
C VAL A 334 16.98 3.24 -7.40
N THR A 335 18.24 2.83 -7.48
CA THR A 335 19.37 3.60 -6.93
C THR A 335 19.94 4.55 -7.98
N GLY A 336 20.81 5.48 -7.56
CA GLY A 336 21.27 6.56 -8.43
C GLY A 336 22.02 6.12 -9.69
N ASP A 337 22.57 4.91 -9.74
CA ASP A 337 23.22 4.32 -10.91
C ASP A 337 22.25 3.60 -11.87
N GLY A 338 20.95 3.57 -11.54
CA GLY A 338 19.91 2.90 -12.33
C GLY A 338 19.79 1.41 -12.04
N HIS A 339 20.41 0.91 -10.96
CA HIS A 339 20.12 -0.45 -10.50
C HIS A 339 18.72 -0.53 -9.90
N VAL A 340 18.05 -1.65 -10.17
CA VAL A 340 16.67 -1.92 -9.72
C VAL A 340 16.71 -3.02 -8.68
N TYR A 341 16.13 -2.75 -7.52
CA TYR A 341 15.99 -3.70 -6.43
C TYR A 341 14.51 -3.98 -6.21
N VAL A 342 14.15 -5.26 -6.16
CA VAL A 342 12.80 -5.68 -5.79
C VAL A 342 12.90 -6.42 -4.46
N THR A 343 12.36 -5.83 -3.39
CA THR A 343 12.29 -6.43 -2.06
C THR A 343 10.94 -7.09 -1.84
N TYR A 344 10.86 -8.14 -1.03
CA TYR A 344 9.60 -8.81 -0.69
C TYR A 344 9.73 -9.55 0.65
N ARG A 345 8.59 -9.92 1.24
CA ARG A 345 8.54 -10.81 2.40
C ARG A 345 8.49 -12.25 1.92
N GLN A 346 9.39 -13.08 2.47
CA GLN A 346 9.27 -14.53 2.52
C GLN A 346 8.55 -14.92 3.80
N PHE A 347 7.52 -15.74 3.69
CA PHE A 347 6.80 -16.27 4.84
C PHE A 347 7.47 -17.55 5.35
N ALA A 348 7.34 -17.81 6.66
CA ALA A 348 7.56 -19.15 7.16
C ALA A 348 6.56 -20.11 6.46
N ASP A 349 7.09 -21.06 5.70
CA ASP A 349 6.32 -22.09 5.03
C ASP A 349 6.85 -23.48 5.41
N VAL A 350 6.08 -24.13 6.25
CA VAL A 350 6.30 -25.52 6.68
C VAL A 350 6.27 -26.51 5.52
N ARG A 351 5.66 -26.18 4.37
CA ARG A 351 5.59 -27.06 3.18
C ARG A 351 6.89 -27.04 2.38
N SER A 352 7.60 -25.92 2.37
CA SER A 352 8.93 -25.76 1.78
C SER A 352 10.07 -25.99 2.78
N ASN A 353 9.76 -26.38 4.02
CA ASN A 353 10.71 -26.50 5.14
C ASN A 353 11.43 -25.18 5.47
N SER A 354 10.80 -24.03 5.21
CA SER A 354 11.28 -22.73 5.68
C SER A 354 10.53 -22.36 6.95
N ASN A 355 11.21 -22.38 8.09
CA ASN A 355 10.57 -22.09 9.39
C ASN A 355 10.76 -20.64 9.85
N THR A 356 11.16 -19.74 8.95
CA THR A 356 11.47 -18.34 9.29
C THR A 356 10.96 -17.40 8.22
N ASP A 357 10.28 -16.36 8.67
CA ASP A 357 10.02 -15.17 7.88
C ASP A 357 11.33 -14.42 7.61
N ALA A 358 11.43 -13.84 6.43
CA ALA A 358 12.60 -13.07 6.02
C ALA A 358 12.21 -11.97 5.04
N ILE A 359 13.02 -10.91 5.03
CA ILE A 359 13.03 -9.96 3.92
C ILE A 359 14.09 -10.41 2.93
N ASP A 360 13.70 -10.50 1.67
CA ASP A 360 14.54 -10.91 0.56
C ASP A 360 14.56 -9.84 -0.53
N TYR A 361 15.55 -9.91 -1.41
CA TYR A 361 15.60 -9.06 -2.59
C TYR A 361 16.20 -9.75 -3.82
N ASN A 362 15.80 -9.27 -5.00
CA ASN A 362 16.53 -9.46 -6.25
C ASN A 362 17.09 -8.11 -6.72
N ALA A 363 18.25 -8.12 -7.38
CA ALA A 363 18.84 -6.92 -7.96
C ALA A 363 19.04 -7.07 -9.47
N SER A 364 18.81 -5.98 -10.22
CA SER A 364 19.10 -5.84 -11.64
C SER A 364 20.07 -4.68 -11.84
N THR A 365 21.09 -4.90 -12.66
CA THR A 365 22.05 -3.87 -13.07
C THR A 365 21.91 -3.53 -14.57
N ASP A 366 20.80 -3.93 -15.19
CA ASP A 366 20.56 -3.84 -16.63
C ASP A 366 19.16 -3.30 -16.97
N CYS A 367 18.74 -2.27 -16.22
CA CYS A 367 17.44 -1.62 -16.35
C CYS A 367 16.24 -2.59 -16.23
N GLY A 368 16.31 -3.57 -15.33
CA GLY A 368 15.27 -4.58 -15.11
C GLY A 368 15.17 -5.65 -16.20
N ALA A 369 16.16 -5.77 -17.10
CA ALA A 369 16.13 -6.77 -18.17
C ALA A 369 16.41 -8.19 -17.66
N SER A 370 17.21 -8.32 -16.60
CA SER A 370 17.45 -9.55 -15.86
C SER A 370 17.72 -9.26 -14.37
N PHE A 371 17.56 -10.27 -13.53
CA PHE A 371 17.73 -10.16 -12.09
C PHE A 371 18.65 -11.26 -11.55
N SER A 372 19.35 -10.94 -10.46
CA SER A 372 20.09 -11.92 -9.66
C SER A 372 19.18 -13.01 -9.10
N ALA A 373 19.77 -14.07 -8.54
CA ALA A 373 19.04 -14.93 -7.60
C ALA A 373 18.60 -14.13 -6.35
N PRO A 374 17.53 -14.56 -5.65
CA PRO A 374 17.11 -13.99 -4.39
C PRO A 374 18.22 -13.98 -3.34
N LYS A 375 18.26 -12.93 -2.52
CA LYS A 375 19.18 -12.79 -1.39
C LYS A 375 18.41 -12.38 -0.14
N VAL A 376 18.62 -13.12 0.94
CA VAL A 376 18.08 -12.79 2.26
C VAL A 376 18.77 -11.54 2.78
N VAL A 377 17.98 -10.52 3.12
CA VAL A 377 18.40 -9.34 3.87
C VAL A 377 18.50 -9.70 5.35
N GLN A 378 17.39 -10.15 5.94
CA GLN A 378 17.29 -10.40 7.38
C GLN A 378 16.12 -11.35 7.69
N PRO A 379 16.33 -12.47 8.39
CA PRO A 379 15.24 -13.22 9.01
C PRO A 379 14.67 -12.48 10.22
N PHE A 380 13.37 -12.62 10.48
CA PHE A 380 12.68 -11.91 11.57
C PHE A 380 11.54 -12.73 12.18
N GLU A 381 11.05 -12.28 13.34
CA GLU A 381 9.80 -12.74 13.94
C GLU A 381 8.69 -11.77 13.52
N PRO A 382 7.60 -12.23 12.87
CA PRO A 382 6.61 -11.32 12.30
C PRO A 382 5.80 -10.63 13.39
N TYR A 383 5.17 -9.51 13.01
CA TYR A 383 4.05 -8.90 13.70
C TYR A 383 2.81 -9.08 12.80
N ASP A 384 2.13 -10.20 12.97
CA ASP A 384 0.93 -10.58 12.22
C ASP A 384 -0.22 -10.76 13.22
N PRO A 385 -1.01 -9.70 13.50
CA PRO A 385 -2.08 -9.74 14.49
C PRO A 385 -3.21 -10.68 14.05
N THR A 386 -3.52 -11.64 14.91
CA THR A 386 -4.50 -12.71 14.67
C THR A 386 -5.31 -12.98 15.93
N ASP A 387 -6.53 -13.46 15.77
CA ASP A 387 -7.41 -13.85 16.87
C ASP A 387 -8.34 -14.99 16.46
N ILE A 388 -9.26 -15.40 17.34
CA ILE A 388 -10.33 -16.34 17.05
C ILE A 388 -11.61 -15.55 16.75
N SER A 389 -12.21 -15.78 15.59
CA SER A 389 -13.52 -15.20 15.29
C SER A 389 -14.60 -15.82 16.19
N VAL A 390 -15.64 -15.07 16.55
CA VAL A 390 -16.79 -15.64 17.29
C VAL A 390 -17.51 -16.73 16.48
N GLY A 391 -17.39 -16.70 15.15
CA GLY A 391 -17.85 -17.75 14.24
C GLY A 391 -16.98 -19.02 14.25
N GLY A 392 -15.83 -18.99 14.91
CA GLY A 392 -14.79 -20.02 14.91
C GLY A 392 -13.69 -19.78 13.88
N GLY A 393 -12.55 -20.43 14.07
CA GLY A 393 -11.37 -20.30 13.21
C GLY A 393 -10.47 -19.12 13.59
N VAL A 394 -9.21 -19.20 13.18
CA VAL A 394 -8.24 -18.10 13.28
C VAL A 394 -8.59 -17.03 12.24
N ALA A 395 -8.51 -15.76 12.62
CA ALA A 395 -8.85 -14.62 11.79
C ALA A 395 -7.86 -13.46 12.02
N GLY A 396 -7.31 -12.93 10.93
CA GLY A 396 -6.55 -11.66 10.92
C GLY A 396 -7.44 -10.43 10.67
N ASP A 397 -8.74 -10.63 10.44
CA ASP A 397 -9.68 -9.62 9.99
C ASP A 397 -10.90 -9.42 10.91
N CYS A 398 -10.93 -10.10 12.06
CA CYS A 398 -11.99 -9.91 13.05
C CYS A 398 -11.76 -8.63 13.87
N GLY A 399 -12.83 -8.14 14.50
CA GLY A 399 -12.82 -6.97 15.38
C GLY A 399 -13.95 -5.98 15.11
N ASP A 400 -14.69 -6.15 14.02
CA ASP A 400 -15.75 -5.22 13.59
C ASP A 400 -17.12 -5.88 13.58
N PHE A 401 -18.09 -5.31 14.31
CA PHE A 401 -19.52 -5.67 14.26
C PHE A 401 -19.81 -7.18 14.13
N ALA A 402 -20.21 -7.62 12.92
CA ALA A 402 -20.58 -9.00 12.62
C ALA A 402 -19.38 -9.96 12.59
N SER A 403 -18.16 -9.44 12.46
CA SER A 403 -16.88 -10.14 12.50
C SER A 403 -16.19 -9.94 13.85
N SER A 404 -16.90 -10.03 14.98
CA SER A 404 -16.28 -9.84 16.31
C SER A 404 -15.26 -10.93 16.65
N CYS A 405 -14.15 -10.56 17.30
CA CYS A 405 -13.19 -11.51 17.87
C CYS A 405 -13.61 -12.00 19.26
N VAL A 406 -13.19 -13.21 19.62
CA VAL A 406 -13.41 -13.82 20.96
C VAL A 406 -12.71 -13.01 22.05
N SER A 407 -11.56 -12.40 21.77
CA SER A 407 -10.88 -11.49 22.71
C SER A 407 -11.67 -10.21 23.02
N GLY A 408 -12.58 -9.82 22.12
CA GLY A 408 -13.25 -8.52 22.12
C GLY A 408 -12.39 -7.36 21.60
N TYR A 409 -11.20 -7.61 21.07
CA TYR A 409 -10.35 -6.58 20.47
C TYR A 409 -10.78 -6.23 19.04
N THR A 410 -10.45 -5.00 18.66
CA THR A 410 -10.39 -4.52 17.27
C THR A 410 -8.94 -4.14 17.02
N PHE A 411 -8.32 -4.75 16.01
CA PHE A 411 -6.93 -4.48 15.63
C PHE A 411 -6.84 -4.16 14.14
N MET A 412 -5.73 -3.54 13.74
CA MET A 412 -5.49 -3.26 12.34
C MET A 412 -5.33 -4.57 11.59
N ARG A 413 -6.02 -4.67 10.46
CA ARG A 413 -5.87 -5.78 9.52
C ARG A 413 -4.53 -5.61 8.81
N GLY A 414 -3.72 -6.65 8.82
CA GLY A 414 -2.43 -6.67 8.15
C GLY A 414 -1.28 -7.05 9.08
N GLY A 415 -0.32 -7.77 8.52
CA GLY A 415 0.90 -8.18 9.18
C GLY A 415 2.15 -7.44 8.73
N THR A 416 3.32 -7.96 9.08
CA THR A 416 4.60 -7.37 8.70
C THR A 416 4.70 -7.25 7.18
N GLN A 417 4.95 -6.02 6.70
CA GLN A 417 5.14 -5.73 5.28
C GLN A 417 6.50 -5.08 5.06
N VAL A 418 7.03 -5.21 3.85
CA VAL A 418 8.25 -4.53 3.45
C VAL A 418 7.94 -3.29 2.63
N ARG A 419 8.66 -2.21 2.91
CA ARG A 419 8.79 -1.06 2.04
C ARG A 419 10.25 -0.77 1.77
N SER A 420 10.57 -0.35 0.56
CA SER A 420 11.92 -0.02 0.15
C SER A 420 11.95 1.27 -0.65
N THR A 421 13.05 2.01 -0.52
CA THR A 421 13.27 3.20 -1.33
C THR A 421 14.77 3.44 -1.49
N ALA A 422 15.12 4.28 -2.46
CA ALA A 422 16.48 4.70 -2.70
C ALA A 422 16.48 6.15 -3.22
N ASP A 423 17.57 6.87 -2.95
CA ASP A 423 17.77 8.19 -3.51
C ASP A 423 18.32 8.06 -4.94
N GLN A 424 17.45 8.22 -5.93
CA GLN A 424 17.80 8.18 -7.35
C GLN A 424 18.75 9.32 -7.77
N GLN A 425 18.95 10.35 -6.94
CA GLN A 425 19.91 11.42 -7.18
C GLN A 425 21.29 11.13 -6.58
N ASP A 426 21.40 10.18 -5.65
CA ASP A 426 22.69 9.80 -5.05
C ASP A 426 23.49 8.92 -6.02
N LYS A 427 24.27 9.58 -6.89
CA LYS A 427 25.17 8.90 -7.84
C LYS A 427 26.41 8.29 -7.19
N ALA A 428 26.65 8.57 -5.91
CA ALA A 428 27.86 8.15 -5.22
C ALA A 428 27.66 6.82 -4.48
N ASN A 429 26.43 6.49 -4.10
CA ASN A 429 26.12 5.29 -3.31
C ASN A 429 24.98 4.48 -3.92
N ASP A 430 25.16 3.15 -3.88
CA ASP A 430 24.13 2.18 -4.26
C ASP A 430 23.39 1.71 -2.98
N TYR A 431 22.64 2.63 -2.37
CA TYR A 431 21.94 2.41 -1.10
C TYR A 431 20.44 2.21 -1.30
N VAL A 432 19.94 1.10 -0.77
CA VAL A 432 18.51 0.82 -0.61
C VAL A 432 18.18 0.87 0.87
N TYR A 433 17.18 1.67 1.22
CA TYR A 433 16.61 1.76 2.56
C TYR A 433 15.39 0.85 2.63
N VAL A 434 15.42 -0.12 3.54
CA VAL A 434 14.34 -1.10 3.70
C VAL A 434 13.74 -0.92 5.09
N VAL A 435 12.43 -0.83 5.15
CA VAL A 435 11.64 -0.73 6.39
C VAL A 435 10.65 -1.87 6.41
N TYR A 436 10.55 -2.51 7.58
CA TYR A 436 9.59 -3.54 7.90
C TYR A 436 9.34 -3.49 9.41
N ASP A 437 8.22 -4.04 9.85
CA ASP A 437 7.72 -3.98 11.22
C ASP A 437 7.71 -5.38 11.88
N PRO A 438 8.87 -5.88 12.34
CA PRO A 438 8.96 -7.16 13.01
C PRO A 438 8.64 -7.06 14.51
N SER A 439 8.32 -8.20 15.11
CA SER A 439 8.38 -8.38 16.56
C SER A 439 9.84 -8.49 17.03
N ILE A 440 10.15 -7.93 18.21
CA ILE A 440 11.50 -8.03 18.79
C ILE A 440 11.59 -9.37 19.52
N PRO A 441 12.48 -10.29 19.11
CA PRO A 441 12.50 -11.64 19.69
C PRO A 441 12.72 -11.63 21.21
N GLY A 442 11.88 -12.37 21.92
CA GLY A 442 11.92 -12.52 23.38
C GLY A 442 11.26 -11.37 24.15
N THR A 443 10.54 -10.47 23.46
CA THR A 443 9.78 -9.39 24.10
C THR A 443 8.29 -9.67 24.19
N GLU A 444 7.86 -10.84 23.71
CA GLU A 444 6.47 -11.25 23.65
C GLU A 444 5.91 -11.45 25.06
N VAL A 445 4.67 -11.00 25.26
CA VAL A 445 3.95 -11.19 26.52
C VAL A 445 2.59 -11.82 26.23
N PRO A 446 2.10 -12.74 27.09
CA PRO A 446 0.76 -13.28 26.93
C PRO A 446 -0.29 -12.16 26.93
N SER A 447 -1.15 -12.13 25.90
CA SER A 447 -2.28 -11.19 25.82
C SER A 447 -3.32 -11.45 26.93
N GLY A 448 -3.41 -12.69 27.41
CA GLY A 448 -4.44 -13.14 28.35
C GLY A 448 -5.80 -13.36 27.68
N THR A 449 -5.86 -13.28 26.35
CA THR A 449 -7.04 -13.50 25.52
C THR A 449 -6.69 -14.46 24.37
N THR A 450 -7.57 -14.59 23.38
CA THR A 450 -7.35 -15.34 22.12
C THR A 450 -6.65 -14.51 21.05
N TYR A 451 -6.05 -13.38 21.43
CA TYR A 451 -5.31 -12.52 20.52
C TYR A 451 -3.81 -12.85 20.57
N GLY A 452 -3.17 -12.93 19.40
CA GLY A 452 -1.73 -13.10 19.22
C GLY A 452 -1.19 -12.27 18.05
N SER A 453 0.13 -12.12 17.96
CA SER A 453 0.76 -11.30 16.90
C SER A 453 2.11 -11.81 16.37
N VAL A 454 2.66 -12.91 16.88
CA VAL A 454 4.04 -13.34 16.54
C VAL A 454 4.13 -14.56 15.64
N THR A 455 2.98 -15.01 15.14
CA THR A 455 2.86 -16.13 14.22
C THR A 455 2.29 -15.61 12.92
N SER A 456 2.85 -16.04 11.78
CA SER A 456 2.32 -15.61 10.48
C SER A 456 0.84 -15.99 10.33
N GLU A 457 0.00 -15.02 9.93
CA GLU A 457 -1.44 -15.24 9.73
C GLU A 457 -1.73 -16.30 8.64
N ASP A 458 -0.85 -16.40 7.66
CA ASP A 458 -0.90 -17.38 6.55
C ASP A 458 -0.59 -18.83 6.97
N LEU A 459 -0.14 -19.06 8.21
CA LEU A 459 0.09 -20.41 8.72
C LEU A 459 -1.23 -21.12 9.06
N PRO A 460 -1.32 -22.46 8.84
CA PRO A 460 -2.48 -23.24 9.30
C PRO A 460 -2.75 -23.12 10.81
N ASP A 461 -4.03 -23.12 11.23
CA ASP A 461 -4.51 -22.99 12.61
C ASP A 461 -3.72 -23.79 13.66
N LYS A 462 -3.24 -24.99 13.31
CA LYS A 462 -2.46 -25.84 14.22
C LYS A 462 -1.12 -25.23 14.66
N TYR A 463 -0.63 -24.20 13.97
CA TYR A 463 0.58 -23.45 14.28
C TYR A 463 0.31 -22.18 15.08
N HIS A 464 -0.94 -21.75 15.17
CA HIS A 464 -1.42 -20.64 15.99
C HIS A 464 -1.67 -21.08 17.43
N GLN A 465 -0.75 -21.86 18.01
CA GLN A 465 -0.95 -22.45 19.34
C GLN A 465 -0.99 -21.36 20.41
N ASN A 466 -2.15 -21.22 21.06
CA ASN A 466 -2.38 -20.19 22.09
C ASN A 466 -2.36 -18.75 21.54
N VAL A 467 -2.49 -18.61 20.22
CA VAL A 467 -3.15 -17.45 19.62
C VAL A 467 -4.63 -17.64 19.90
#